data_AF-A0A2N2MSF2-F1
#
_entry.id   AF-A0A2N2MSF2-F1
#
_cell.length_a   1.000
_cell.length_b   1.000
_cell.length_c   1.000
_cell.angle_alpha   90.00
_cell.angle_beta   90.00
_cell.angle_gamma   90.00
#
_symmetry.space_group_name_H-M   'P 1'
#
loop_
_entity.id
_entity.type
_entity.pdbx_description
1 polymer ?
#
loop_
_entity_poly.entity_id
_entity_poly.type
_entity_poly.pdbx_seq_one_letter_code
_entity_poly.pdbx_strand_id
1 'polypeptide(L)'
;MKLKNDDVFKIYAFVLILAGMISLIGFGTTQRIFCTKDEFGTVDCYSQVLWMEILPVWKEQKLENVESVNIETNCFTKGTTNTERCAKNVLVIKATSSEMVIGPFFLNEITILQAQKQVQRILNEPITMVNYSGKNLANMILGNIFVTVPCLTLGIMLARGDKRK
;
A
#
# COMPACT_ATOMS: atom_id res chain seq x y z
N MET A 1 -9.71 -41.45 -7.70
CA MET A 1 -8.41 -41.45 -7.00
C MET A 1 -8.63 -40.79 -5.65
N LYS A 2 -8.59 -41.52 -4.53
CA LYS A 2 -8.75 -40.94 -3.18
C LYS A 2 -7.38 -40.41 -2.75
N LEU A 3 -7.26 -39.10 -2.53
CA LEU A 3 -6.09 -38.52 -1.86
C LEU A 3 -5.96 -39.18 -0.48
N LYS A 4 -4.74 -39.61 -0.11
CA LYS A 4 -4.48 -40.03 1.26
C LYS A 4 -4.58 -38.78 2.15
N ASN A 5 -5.07 -38.95 3.38
CA ASN A 5 -5.21 -37.83 4.33
C ASN A 5 -3.90 -37.05 4.50
N ASP A 6 -2.75 -37.71 4.40
CA ASP A 6 -1.42 -37.08 4.53
C ASP A 6 -1.13 -36.10 3.38
N ASP A 7 -1.58 -36.40 2.17
CA ASP A 7 -1.42 -35.50 1.01
C ASP A 7 -2.28 -34.23 1.20
N VAL A 8 -3.46 -34.39 1.81
CA VAL A 8 -4.36 -33.27 2.13
C VAL A 8 -3.74 -32.35 3.18
N PHE A 9 -3.13 -32.89 4.23
CA PHE A 9 -2.45 -32.09 5.26
C PHE A 9 -1.25 -31.31 4.70
N LYS A 10 -0.45 -31.91 3.81
CA LYS A 10 0.66 -31.24 3.13
C LYS A 10 0.19 -30.08 2.26
N ILE A 11 -0.91 -30.26 1.53
CA ILE A 11 -1.49 -29.21 0.70
C ILE A 11 -1.94 -28.04 1.59
N TYR A 12 -2.65 -28.30 2.70
CA TYR A 12 -3.07 -27.23 3.62
C TYR A 12 -1.89 -26.51 4.26
N ALA A 13 -0.86 -27.24 4.69
CA ALA A 13 0.35 -26.64 5.23
C ALA A 13 1.02 -25.71 4.21
N PHE A 14 1.16 -26.16 2.97
CA PHE A 14 1.73 -25.37 1.88
C PHE A 14 0.91 -24.11 1.58
N VAL A 15 -0.41 -24.24 1.49
CA VAL A 15 -1.32 -23.10 1.25
C VAL A 15 -1.20 -22.06 2.36
N LEU A 16 -1.15 -22.48 3.62
CA LEU A 16 -1.01 -21.57 4.76
C LEU A 16 0.35 -20.84 4.76
N ILE A 17 1.44 -21.56 4.47
CA ILE A 17 2.77 -20.94 4.36
C ILE A 17 2.78 -19.93 3.20
N LEU A 18 2.23 -20.29 2.04
CA LEU A 18 2.16 -19.41 0.88
C LEU A 18 1.33 -18.16 1.19
N ALA A 19 0.18 -18.31 1.85
CA ALA A 19 -0.66 -17.19 2.28
C ALA A 19 0.09 -16.24 3.23
N GLY A 20 0.83 -16.79 4.20
CA GLY A 20 1.66 -16.00 5.12
C GLY A 20 2.82 -15.26 4.43
N MET A 21 3.43 -15.87 3.42
CA MET A 21 4.48 -15.22 2.62
C MET A 21 3.91 -14.09 1.77
N ILE A 22 2.76 -14.30 1.11
CA ILE A 22 2.07 -13.27 0.33
C ILE A 22 1.65 -12.11 1.23
N SER A 23 1.14 -12.39 2.44
CA SER A 23 0.75 -11.33 3.37
C SER A 23 1.94 -10.50 3.85
N LEU A 24 3.08 -11.12 4.13
CA LEU A 24 4.32 -10.42 4.49
C LEU A 24 4.76 -9.44 3.38
N ILE A 25 4.69 -9.87 2.11
CA ILE A 25 5.01 -9.01 0.98
C ILE A 25 4.02 -7.86 0.89
N GLY A 26 2.71 -8.15 0.89
CA GLY A 26 1.66 -7.13 0.78
C GLY A 26 1.76 -6.08 1.89
N PHE A 27 1.78 -6.51 3.15
CA PHE A 27 1.81 -5.61 4.30
C PHE A 27 3.16 -4.89 4.50
N GLY A 28 4.24 -5.41 3.92
CA GLY A 28 5.56 -4.77 3.96
C GLY A 28 5.77 -3.67 2.92
N THR A 29 4.79 -3.38 2.06
CA THR A 29 4.94 -2.35 1.04
C THR A 29 4.64 -0.94 1.56
N THR A 30 5.42 0.02 1.08
CA THR A 30 5.31 1.45 1.35
C THR A 30 5.30 2.19 0.01
N GLN A 31 4.65 3.35 -0.05
CA GLN A 31 4.66 4.19 -1.26
C GLN A 31 5.43 5.46 -0.98
N ARG A 32 6.52 5.68 -1.71
CA ARG A 32 7.28 6.91 -1.65
C ARG A 32 6.79 7.86 -2.74
N ILE A 33 6.68 9.13 -2.39
CA ILE A 33 6.37 10.25 -3.28
C ILE A 33 7.51 11.22 -3.13
N PHE A 34 8.11 11.60 -4.25
CA PHE A 34 9.21 12.53 -4.30
C PHE A 34 8.87 13.61 -5.30
N CYS A 35 8.85 14.88 -4.89
CA CYS A 35 8.58 15.99 -5.78
C CYS A 35 9.73 16.98 -5.74
N THR A 36 10.09 17.52 -6.91
CA THR A 36 11.17 18.50 -7.08
C THR A 36 10.68 19.65 -7.91
N LYS A 37 11.07 20.86 -7.52
CA LYS A 37 10.79 22.09 -8.24
C LYS A 37 12.04 22.55 -8.98
N ASP A 38 11.91 22.80 -10.28
CA ASP A 38 13.00 23.33 -11.09
C ASP A 38 13.17 24.85 -10.92
N GLU A 39 14.18 25.42 -11.57
CA GLU A 39 14.48 26.85 -11.55
C GLU A 39 13.40 27.68 -12.28
N PHE A 40 12.60 27.06 -13.14
CA PHE A 40 11.48 27.68 -13.87
C PHE A 40 10.17 27.65 -13.08
N GLY A 41 10.15 27.00 -11.92
CA GLY A 41 8.99 26.86 -11.04
C GLY A 41 8.09 25.65 -11.37
N THR A 42 8.47 24.84 -12.35
CA THR A 42 7.83 23.57 -12.69
C THR A 42 8.05 22.55 -11.58
N VAL A 43 7.02 21.80 -11.22
CA VAL A 43 7.14 20.70 -10.25
C VAL A 43 6.98 19.36 -10.93
N ASP A 44 7.96 18.49 -10.77
CA ASP A 44 7.90 17.09 -11.18
C ASP A 44 7.73 16.21 -9.94
N CYS A 45 6.86 15.21 -10.01
CA CYS A 45 6.65 14.23 -8.95
C CYS A 45 6.91 12.82 -9.45
N TYR A 46 7.48 12.00 -8.57
CA TYR A 46 7.84 10.62 -8.78
C TYR A 46 7.18 9.79 -7.68
N SER A 47 6.67 8.63 -8.04
CA SER A 47 6.18 7.68 -7.05
C SER A 47 6.67 6.27 -7.30
N GLN A 48 7.06 5.62 -6.22
CA GLN A 48 7.58 4.26 -6.24
C GLN A 48 7.06 3.48 -5.04
N VAL A 49 6.54 2.28 -5.32
CA VAL A 49 6.17 1.32 -4.28
C VAL A 49 7.41 0.50 -3.93
N LEU A 50 7.80 0.56 -2.66
CA LEU A 50 8.97 -0.11 -2.10
C LEU A 50 8.52 -1.18 -1.12
N TRP A 51 9.20 -2.30 -1.05
CA TRP A 51 9.07 -3.27 0.03
C TRP A 51 10.12 -2.97 1.09
N MET A 52 9.66 -2.77 2.33
CA MET A 52 10.47 -2.36 3.49
C MET A 52 11.35 -1.13 3.20
N GLU A 53 10.90 -0.20 2.34
CA GLU A 53 11.65 0.98 1.88
C GLU A 53 12.96 0.71 1.13
N ILE A 54 13.28 -0.55 0.82
CA ILE A 54 14.56 -0.93 0.22
C ILE A 54 14.36 -1.37 -1.23
N LEU A 55 13.42 -2.28 -1.48
CA LEU A 55 13.32 -2.97 -2.77
C LEU A 55 12.14 -2.44 -3.58
N PRO A 56 12.34 -1.90 -4.79
CA PRO A 56 11.24 -1.46 -5.63
C PRO A 56 10.41 -2.65 -6.10
N VAL A 57 9.11 -2.60 -5.82
CA VAL A 57 8.15 -3.66 -6.17
C VAL A 57 7.48 -3.35 -7.51
N TRP A 58 7.33 -2.06 -7.83
CA TRP A 58 6.67 -1.58 -9.06
C TRP A 58 7.56 -0.60 -9.81
N LYS A 59 7.33 -0.46 -11.11
CA LYS A 59 7.98 0.57 -11.94
C LYS A 59 7.63 1.95 -11.38
N GLU A 60 8.64 2.80 -11.31
CA GLU A 60 8.47 4.19 -10.94
C GLU A 60 7.49 4.89 -11.88
N GLN A 61 6.56 5.63 -11.29
CA GLN A 61 5.63 6.49 -12.01
C GLN A 61 6.17 7.92 -11.93
N LYS A 62 6.47 8.51 -13.08
CA LYS A 62 6.87 9.91 -13.20
C LYS A 62 5.68 10.74 -13.69
N LEU A 63 5.46 11.87 -13.05
CA LEU A 63 4.47 12.87 -13.40
C LEU A 63 5.17 14.22 -13.57
N GLU A 64 5.17 14.74 -14.79
CA GLU A 64 5.84 15.99 -15.15
C GLU A 64 4.85 17.15 -15.17
N ASN A 65 5.30 18.37 -14.83
CA ASN A 65 4.46 19.58 -14.84
C ASN A 65 3.20 19.45 -13.97
N VAL A 66 3.38 19.17 -12.68
CA VAL A 66 2.29 19.06 -11.72
C VAL A 66 1.59 20.42 -11.54
N GLU A 67 0.28 20.43 -11.73
CA GLU A 67 -0.56 21.63 -11.65
C GLU A 67 -1.33 21.69 -10.34
N SER A 68 -1.80 20.54 -9.84
CA SER A 68 -2.63 20.49 -8.63
C SER A 68 -2.53 19.19 -7.87
N VAL A 69 -2.88 19.25 -6.59
CA VAL A 69 -3.03 18.09 -5.72
C VAL A 69 -4.37 18.15 -4.99
N ASN A 70 -5.16 17.10 -5.14
CA ASN A 70 -6.51 17.00 -4.58
C ASN A 70 -6.67 15.72 -3.78
N ILE A 71 -7.60 15.74 -2.83
CA ILE A 71 -8.04 14.53 -2.13
C ILE A 71 -9.37 14.12 -2.73
N GLU A 72 -9.42 12.93 -3.30
CA GLU A 72 -10.66 12.32 -3.75
C GLU A 72 -11.31 11.51 -2.63
N THR A 73 -12.65 11.51 -2.66
CA THR A 73 -13.48 10.87 -1.65
C THR A 73 -14.10 9.63 -2.27
N ASN A 74 -13.78 8.45 -1.74
CA ASN A 74 -14.46 7.22 -2.12
C ASN A 74 -15.67 7.00 -1.21
N CYS A 75 -16.85 6.92 -1.80
CA CYS A 75 -18.09 6.63 -1.10
C CYS A 75 -18.51 5.18 -1.34
N PHE A 76 -18.78 4.47 -0.24
CA PHE A 76 -19.27 3.09 -0.27
C PHE A 76 -20.67 3.05 0.34
N THR A 77 -21.64 2.56 -0.43
CA THR A 77 -23.00 2.34 0.05
C THR A 77 -23.13 0.92 0.58
N LYS A 78 -23.45 0.79 1.87
CA LYS A 78 -23.65 -0.53 2.48
C LYS A 78 -25.05 -1.05 2.10
N GLY A 79 -25.12 -2.02 1.18
CA GLY A 79 -26.38 -2.49 0.58
C GLY A 79 -27.43 -3.05 1.55
N THR A 80 -27.05 -3.42 2.78
CA THR A 80 -27.99 -3.90 3.80
C THR A 80 -28.62 -2.80 4.64
N THR A 81 -28.02 -1.61 4.71
CA THR A 81 -28.49 -0.50 5.55
C THR A 81 -28.74 0.79 4.76
N ASN A 82 -28.43 0.83 3.46
CA ASN A 82 -28.41 2.02 2.61
C ASN A 82 -27.65 3.22 3.20
N THR A 83 -26.77 2.97 4.17
CA THR A 83 -25.90 4.00 4.74
C THR A 83 -24.71 4.18 3.82
N GLU A 84 -24.57 5.39 3.29
CA GLU A 84 -23.39 5.83 2.55
C GLU A 84 -22.28 6.21 3.52
N ARG A 85 -21.09 5.65 3.32
CA ARG A 85 -19.87 6.03 4.04
C ARG A 85 -18.85 6.54 3.03
N CYS A 86 -18.56 7.83 3.11
CA CYS A 86 -17.53 8.49 2.33
C CYS A 86 -16.23 8.57 3.14
N ALA A 87 -15.12 8.14 2.54
CA ALA A 87 -13.79 8.21 3.13
C ALA A 87 -12.89 9.06 2.22
N LYS A 88 -12.22 10.05 2.81
CA LYS A 88 -11.22 10.90 2.13
C LYS A 88 -9.89 10.16 2.08
N ASN A 89 -9.80 9.20 1.18
CA ASN A 89 -8.81 8.15 1.26
C ASN A 89 -7.96 7.97 -0.01
N VAL A 90 -8.06 8.90 -0.97
CA VAL A 90 -7.25 8.91 -2.20
C VAL A 90 -6.60 10.27 -2.38
N LEU A 91 -5.28 10.29 -2.58
CA LEU A 91 -4.54 11.47 -2.99
C LEU A 91 -4.34 11.42 -4.51
N VAL A 92 -4.75 12.48 -5.21
CA VAL A 92 -4.61 12.60 -6.67
C VAL A 92 -3.74 13.81 -6.98
N ILE A 93 -2.61 13.55 -7.65
CA ILE A 93 -1.70 14.59 -8.15
C ILE A 93 -1.94 14.68 -9.66
N LYS A 94 -2.33 15.86 -10.15
CA LYS A 94 -2.68 16.08 -11.56
C LYS A 94 -1.61 16.92 -12.26
N ALA A 95 -1.24 16.46 -13.44
CA ALA A 95 -0.49 17.22 -14.43
C ALA A 95 -1.38 17.47 -15.65
N THR A 96 -0.87 18.26 -16.61
CA THR A 96 -1.60 18.66 -17.82
C THR A 96 -2.16 17.47 -18.62
N SER A 97 -1.44 16.34 -18.66
CA SER A 97 -1.76 15.20 -19.53
C SER A 97 -1.99 13.87 -18.79
N SER A 98 -1.77 13.84 -17.47
CA SER A 98 -1.81 12.59 -16.70
C SER A 98 -2.06 12.87 -15.22
N GLU A 99 -2.38 11.82 -14.47
CA GLU A 99 -2.56 11.88 -13.03
C GLU A 99 -1.90 10.71 -12.33
N MET A 100 -1.47 10.95 -11.09
CA MET A 100 -0.93 9.96 -10.18
C MET A 100 -1.91 9.79 -9.02
N VAL A 101 -2.40 8.57 -8.84
CA VAL A 101 -3.42 8.23 -7.84
C VAL A 101 -2.81 7.36 -6.75
N ILE A 102 -2.96 7.79 -5.50
CA ILE A 102 -2.40 7.13 -4.32
C ILE A 102 -3.54 6.76 -3.38
N GLY A 103 -3.78 5.46 -3.26
CA GLY A 103 -4.95 4.91 -2.58
C GLY A 103 -4.77 4.67 -1.07
N PRO A 104 -5.85 4.17 -0.43
CA PRO A 104 -5.94 3.97 1.02
C PRO A 104 -5.00 2.89 1.57
N PHE A 105 -4.43 2.08 0.67
CA PHE A 105 -3.50 1.02 1.03
C PHE A 105 -2.23 1.60 1.67
N PHE A 106 -1.76 2.75 1.18
CA PHE A 106 -0.52 3.37 1.63
C PHE A 106 -0.76 4.55 2.58
N LEU A 107 -1.88 5.26 2.42
CA LEU A 107 -2.20 6.44 3.20
C LEU A 107 -3.54 6.28 3.94
N ASN A 108 -3.57 6.65 5.22
CA ASN A 108 -4.79 6.88 6.00
C ASN A 108 -5.22 8.37 5.93
N GLU A 109 -6.43 8.69 6.42
CA GLU A 109 -6.99 10.06 6.36
C GLU A 109 -6.06 11.15 6.91
N ILE A 110 -5.35 10.87 8.02
CA ILE A 110 -4.42 11.83 8.64
C ILE A 110 -3.20 12.03 7.72
N THR A 111 -2.61 10.94 7.25
CA THR A 111 -1.42 10.96 6.39
C THR A 111 -1.70 11.54 5.01
N ILE A 112 -2.92 11.38 4.48
CA ILE A 112 -3.35 11.97 3.21
C ILE A 112 -3.38 13.50 3.31
N LEU A 113 -3.95 14.04 4.38
CA LEU A 113 -3.99 15.48 4.60
C LEU A 113 -2.57 16.06 4.74
N GLN A 114 -1.66 15.32 5.38
CA GLN A 114 -0.26 15.72 5.48
C GLN A 114 0.45 15.68 4.13
N ALA A 115 0.27 14.60 3.36
CA ALA A 115 0.85 14.44 2.03
C ALA A 115 0.34 15.55 1.08
N GLN A 116 -0.97 15.81 1.06
CA GLN A 116 -1.56 16.90 0.29
C GLN A 116 -0.91 18.24 0.66
N LYS A 117 -0.85 18.56 1.96
CA LYS A 117 -0.24 19.81 2.42
C LYS A 117 1.21 19.94 1.96
N GLN A 118 2.01 18.88 2.03
CA GLN A 118 3.41 18.92 1.61
C GLN A 118 3.56 19.09 0.10
N VAL A 119 2.79 18.37 -0.71
CA VAL A 119 2.80 18.53 -2.18
C VAL A 119 2.28 19.90 -2.60
N GLN A 120 1.25 20.41 -1.93
CA GLN A 120 0.72 21.75 -2.20
C GLN A 120 1.70 22.84 -1.78
N ARG A 121 2.50 22.58 -0.74
CA ARG A 121 3.55 23.48 -0.29
C ARG A 121 4.64 23.66 -1.35
N ILE A 122 5.12 22.58 -1.98
CA ILE A 122 6.14 22.70 -3.03
C ILE A 122 5.61 23.43 -4.28
N LEU A 123 4.32 23.32 -4.59
CA LEU A 123 3.70 24.08 -5.69
C LEU A 123 3.73 25.59 -5.40
N ASN A 124 3.37 26.00 -4.18
CA ASN A 124 3.13 27.41 -3.86
C ASN A 124 4.34 28.14 -3.24
N GLU A 125 5.23 27.43 -2.55
CA GLU A 125 6.37 28.00 -1.84
C GLU A 125 7.69 27.81 -2.64
N PRO A 126 8.75 28.58 -2.35
CA PRO A 126 10.07 28.42 -2.95
C PRO A 126 10.83 27.22 -2.35
N ILE A 127 10.16 26.08 -2.19
CA ILE A 127 10.76 24.84 -1.72
C ILE A 127 11.23 24.06 -2.96
N THR A 128 12.45 23.54 -2.92
CA THR A 128 13.05 22.82 -4.04
C THR A 128 12.72 21.34 -4.05
N MET A 129 12.43 20.75 -2.88
CA MET A 129 12.25 19.31 -2.75
C MET A 129 11.32 18.92 -1.60
N VAL A 130 10.46 17.94 -1.86
CA VAL A 130 9.62 17.28 -0.86
C VAL A 130 9.75 15.77 -1.06
N ASN A 131 9.99 15.05 0.03
CA ASN A 131 10.03 13.59 0.04
C ASN A 131 9.10 13.08 1.12
N TYR A 132 8.14 12.26 0.71
CA TYR A 132 7.10 11.72 1.57
C TYR A 132 7.03 10.19 1.42
N SER A 133 6.97 9.48 2.55
CA SER A 133 6.81 8.02 2.59
C SER A 133 5.46 7.69 3.23
N GLY A 134 4.52 7.26 2.40
CA GLY A 134 3.22 6.76 2.81
C GLY A 134 3.35 5.37 3.41
N LYS A 135 3.05 5.25 4.70
CA LYS A 135 2.99 3.98 5.42
C LYS A 135 1.68 3.88 6.18
N ASN A 136 0.89 2.86 5.87
CA ASN A 136 -0.22 2.49 6.73
C ASN A 136 0.27 1.53 7.82
N LEU A 137 0.87 2.09 8.87
CA LEU A 137 1.46 1.33 9.97
C LEU A 137 0.43 0.42 10.65
N ALA A 138 -0.83 0.86 10.74
CA ALA A 138 -1.91 0.06 11.28
C ALA A 138 -2.14 -1.21 10.45
N ASN A 139 -2.28 -1.07 9.12
CA ASN A 139 -2.40 -2.22 8.23
C ASN A 139 -1.16 -3.14 8.30
N MET A 140 0.04 -2.57 8.36
CA MET A 140 1.28 -3.33 8.47
C MET A 140 1.33 -4.16 9.75
N ILE A 141 1.04 -3.55 10.91
CA ILE A 141 1.09 -4.22 12.21
C ILE A 141 -0.04 -5.24 12.31
N LEU A 142 -1.28 -4.84 12.03
CA LEU A 142 -2.44 -5.71 12.16
C LEU A 142 -2.37 -6.87 11.16
N GLY A 143 -1.98 -6.60 9.91
CA GLY A 143 -1.79 -7.63 8.91
C GLY A 143 -0.74 -8.66 9.31
N ASN A 144 0.37 -8.22 9.91
CA ASN A 144 1.39 -9.14 10.39
C ASN A 144 0.95 -9.96 11.61
N ILE A 145 0.31 -9.33 12.60
CA ILE A 145 -0.12 -10.01 13.83
C ILE A 145 -1.26 -11.00 13.56
N PHE A 146 -2.24 -10.63 12.73
CA PHE A 146 -3.47 -11.41 12.56
C PHE A 146 -3.48 -12.31 11.33
N VAL A 147 -2.61 -12.10 10.34
CA VAL A 147 -2.54 -12.92 9.13
C VAL A 147 -1.20 -13.62 9.01
N THR A 148 -0.10 -12.86 8.93
CA THR A 148 1.23 -13.41 8.67
C THR A 148 1.65 -14.42 9.74
N VAL A 149 1.60 -14.03 11.02
CA VAL A 149 2.05 -14.88 12.13
C VAL A 149 1.20 -16.16 12.26
N PRO A 150 -0.15 -16.11 12.29
CA PRO A 150 -0.95 -17.33 12.39
C PRO A 150 -0.80 -18.27 11.19
N CYS A 151 -0.81 -17.74 9.96
CA CYS A 151 -0.69 -18.57 8.75
C CYS A 151 0.67 -19.28 8.67
N LEU A 152 1.78 -18.57 8.94
CA LEU A 152 3.10 -19.19 8.97
C LEU A 152 3.22 -20.20 10.11
N THR A 153 2.76 -19.86 11.31
CA THR A 153 2.86 -20.74 12.48
C THR A 153 2.07 -22.03 12.28
N LEU A 154 0.80 -21.92 11.89
CA LEU A 154 -0.06 -23.08 11.63
C LEU A 154 0.44 -23.91 10.44
N GLY A 155 0.86 -23.26 9.35
CA GLY A 155 1.42 -23.94 8.20
C GLY A 155 2.68 -24.75 8.54
N ILE A 156 3.61 -24.16 9.30
CA ILE A 156 4.82 -24.86 9.77
C ILE A 156 4.46 -25.99 10.75
N MET A 157 3.51 -25.76 11.67
CA MET A 157 3.06 -26.79 12.61
C MET A 157 2.47 -27.99 11.88
N LEU A 158 1.64 -27.77 10.85
CA LEU A 158 1.05 -28.83 10.04
C LEU A 158 2.11 -29.58 9.22
N ALA A 159 3.07 -28.85 8.63
CA ALA A 159 4.18 -29.45 7.89
C ALA A 159 5.10 -30.31 8.79
N ARG A 160 5.26 -29.94 10.07
CA ARG A 160 6.08 -30.68 11.04
C ARG A 160 5.32 -31.81 11.75
N GLY A 161 4.01 -31.64 11.99
CA GLY A 161 3.15 -32.63 12.62
C GLY A 161 3.02 -33.92 11.79
N ASP A 162 3.15 -33.81 10.48
CA ASP A 162 3.22 -34.91 9.53
C ASP A 162 4.45 -35.84 9.74
N LYS A 163 5.49 -35.37 10.45
CA LYS A 163 6.67 -36.19 10.80
C LYS A 163 6.53 -36.97 12.11
N ARG A 164 5.44 -36.80 12.87
CA ARG A 164 5.24 -37.43 14.19
C ARG A 164 4.29 -38.63 14.18
N LYS A 165 3.92 -39.15 13.00
CA LYS A 165 3.18 -40.41 12.85
C LYS A 165 4.02 -41.43 12.11
#